data_AF-A0A961G5C2-F1
#
_entry.id   AF-A0A961G5C2-F1
#
_cell.length_a   1.000
_cell.length_b   1.000
_cell.length_c   1.000
_cell.angle_alpha   90.00
_cell.angle_beta   90.00
_cell.angle_gamma   90.00
#
_symmetry.space_group_name_H-M   'P 1'
#
loop_
_entity.id
_entity.type
_entity.pdbx_description
1 polymer ?
#
loop_
_entity_poly.entity_id
_entity_poly.type
_entity_poly.pdbx_seq_one_letter_code
_entity_poly.pdbx_strand_id
1 'polypeptide(L)'
;MVKIVRSMGMVGVRAAVGPTVVIDTFRAFTTAAVAADRGVALHVLAGSTDEARRIAASFDEPVLCGEVDGVRPDDFDLGNSPWDMAQYPIDGRTLVQATSSGTRCVVAAIRAGAAPVFAAAAVTASATAQAIADDAESVTIVAAGLGGLEPSD
;
A
#
# COMPACT_ATOMS: atom_id res chain seq x y z
N MET A 1 21.17 -4.47 -17.25
CA MET A 1 19.86 -5.17 -17.17
C MET A 1 19.57 -5.38 -15.71
N VAL A 2 18.49 -4.78 -15.19
CA VAL A 2 18.12 -4.87 -13.77
C VAL A 2 17.73 -6.32 -13.43
N LYS A 3 18.27 -6.87 -12.34
CA LYS A 3 17.86 -8.19 -11.83
C LYS A 3 16.51 -8.08 -11.14
N ILE A 4 15.50 -8.82 -11.63
CA ILE A 4 14.18 -8.88 -10.98
C ILE A 4 14.11 -10.09 -10.04
N VAL A 5 13.90 -9.83 -8.75
CA VAL A 5 13.61 -10.86 -7.74
C VAL A 5 12.10 -10.85 -7.50
N ARG A 6 11.45 -12.00 -7.65
CA ARG A 6 10.01 -12.15 -7.38
C ARG A 6 9.82 -12.88 -6.07
N SER A 7 8.96 -12.36 -5.20
CA SER A 7 8.60 -12.98 -3.93
C SER A 7 7.16 -12.64 -3.55
N MET A 8 6.71 -13.11 -2.38
CA MET A 8 5.32 -12.97 -1.97
C MET A 8 5.19 -12.75 -0.47
N GLY A 9 4.21 -11.93 -0.11
CA GLY A 9 3.72 -11.73 1.25
C GLY A 9 4.81 -11.33 2.23
N MET A 10 4.60 -11.70 3.49
CA MET A 10 5.45 -11.34 4.61
C MET A 10 6.85 -11.95 4.56
N VAL A 11 6.98 -13.15 3.99
CA VAL A 11 8.29 -13.80 3.80
C VAL A 11 9.08 -13.05 2.74
N GLY A 12 8.42 -12.68 1.64
CA GLY A 12 9.03 -11.97 0.52
C GLY A 12 9.54 -10.58 0.89
N VAL A 13 8.77 -9.79 1.64
CA VAL A 13 9.20 -8.46 2.09
C VAL A 13 10.38 -8.52 3.07
N ARG A 14 10.48 -9.54 3.92
CA ARG A 14 11.59 -9.68 4.89
C ARG A 14 12.90 -10.10 4.22
N ALA A 15 12.82 -10.77 3.08
CA ALA A 15 13.97 -11.19 2.28
C ALA A 15 14.30 -10.22 1.14
N ALA A 16 13.58 -9.10 1.03
CA ALA A 16 13.75 -8.15 -0.05
C ALA A 16 15.13 -7.47 0.02
N VAL A 17 15.73 -7.26 -1.15
CA VAL A 17 17.01 -6.58 -1.32
C VAL A 17 16.85 -5.45 -2.33
N GLY A 18 17.44 -4.29 -2.02
CA GLY A 18 17.35 -3.09 -2.86
C GLY A 18 15.94 -2.49 -2.92
N PRO A 19 15.65 -1.70 -3.97
CA PRO A 19 14.30 -1.20 -4.25
C PRO A 19 13.24 -2.29 -4.20
N THR A 20 12.15 -2.05 -3.47
CA THR A 20 11.09 -3.04 -3.25
C THR A 20 9.76 -2.52 -3.76
N VAL A 21 9.09 -3.29 -4.62
CA VAL A 21 7.76 -3.00 -5.14
C VAL A 21 6.78 -3.96 -4.50
N VAL A 22 5.89 -3.46 -3.64
CA VAL A 22 4.80 -4.26 -3.07
C VAL A 22 3.57 -4.08 -3.96
N ILE A 23 3.05 -5.18 -4.50
CA ILE A 23 1.89 -5.19 -5.40
C ILE A 23 0.66 -5.70 -4.65
N ASP A 24 -0.38 -4.88 -4.60
CA ASP A 24 -1.71 -5.22 -4.10
C ASP A 24 -2.77 -4.50 -4.96
N THR A 25 -3.11 -5.14 -6.08
CA THR A 25 -4.09 -4.59 -7.04
C THR A 25 -5.53 -4.74 -6.53
N PHE A 26 -5.83 -5.75 -5.71
CA PHE A 26 -7.16 -6.06 -5.18
C PHE A 26 -7.17 -6.02 -3.66
N ARG A 27 -7.33 -4.85 -3.04
CA ARG A 27 -7.59 -3.53 -3.66
C ARG A 27 -6.69 -2.41 -3.15
N ALA A 28 -5.75 -2.71 -2.25
CA ALA A 28 -5.09 -1.69 -1.43
C ALA A 28 -4.46 -0.56 -2.25
N PHE A 29 -3.69 -0.91 -3.28
CA PHE A 29 -2.93 0.09 -4.04
C PHE A 29 -3.64 0.59 -5.28
N THR A 30 -4.71 -0.07 -5.71
CA THR A 30 -5.67 0.54 -6.64
C THR A 30 -6.46 1.64 -5.93
N THR A 31 -6.91 1.41 -4.70
CA THR A 31 -7.57 2.44 -3.86
C THR A 31 -6.61 3.60 -3.59
N ALA A 32 -5.34 3.30 -3.26
CA ALA A 32 -4.33 4.32 -3.04
C ALA A 32 -4.04 5.17 -4.29
N ALA A 33 -4.00 4.54 -5.47
CA ALA A 33 -3.82 5.25 -6.73
C ALA A 33 -4.99 6.20 -7.01
N VAL A 34 -6.23 5.78 -6.73
CA VAL A 34 -7.40 6.67 -6.84
C VAL A 34 -7.31 7.83 -5.85
N ALA A 35 -6.92 7.60 -4.59
CA ALA A 35 -6.74 8.68 -3.63
C ALA A 35 -5.71 9.72 -4.10
N ALA A 36 -4.60 9.26 -4.68
CA ALA A 36 -3.58 10.12 -5.27
C ALA A 36 -4.11 10.95 -6.45
N ASP A 37 -4.85 10.32 -7.38
CA ASP A 37 -5.48 10.99 -8.52
C ASP A 37 -6.54 12.03 -8.08
N ARG A 38 -7.18 11.81 -6.94
CA ARG A 38 -8.20 12.70 -6.35
C ARG A 38 -7.63 13.81 -5.47
N GLY A 39 -6.30 13.96 -5.37
CA GLY A 39 -5.66 15.10 -4.71
C GLY A 39 -5.44 14.95 -3.20
N VAL A 40 -5.36 13.72 -2.67
CA VAL A 40 -4.98 13.51 -1.26
C VAL A 40 -3.67 14.25 -0.93
N ALA A 41 -3.66 15.02 0.16
CA ALA A 41 -2.50 15.82 0.54
C ALA A 41 -1.39 14.98 1.21
N LEU A 42 -1.80 14.03 2.05
CA LEU A 42 -0.89 13.10 2.72
C LEU A 42 -1.54 11.73 2.80
N HIS A 43 -0.87 10.71 2.29
CA HIS A 43 -1.32 9.33 2.38
C HIS A 43 -0.38 8.52 3.27
N VAL A 44 -0.86 8.11 4.44
CA VAL A 44 -0.14 7.30 5.42
C VAL A 44 -0.60 5.85 5.35
N LEU A 45 0.34 4.92 5.18
CA LEU A 45 0.06 3.48 5.23
C LEU A 45 0.38 2.94 6.63
N ALA A 46 -0.59 2.26 7.24
CA ALA A 46 -0.45 1.63 8.55
C ALA A 46 -0.46 0.09 8.42
N GLY A 47 0.28 -0.59 9.29
CA GLY A 47 0.44 -2.04 9.28
C GLY A 47 -0.71 -2.79 9.97
N SER A 48 -1.59 -2.08 10.67
CA SER A 48 -2.83 -2.59 11.25
C SER A 48 -3.87 -1.49 11.42
N THR A 49 -5.13 -1.85 11.62
CA THR A 49 -6.21 -0.89 11.92
C THR A 49 -5.99 -0.17 13.25
N ASP A 50 -5.44 -0.84 14.25
CA ASP A 50 -5.06 -0.19 15.52
C ASP A 50 -3.92 0.82 15.36
N GLU A 51 -2.96 0.53 14.48
CA GLU A 51 -1.92 1.49 14.12
C GLU A 51 -2.50 2.67 13.35
N ALA A 52 -3.43 2.43 12.42
CA ALA A 52 -4.14 3.49 11.72
C ALA A 52 -4.88 4.42 12.67
N ARG A 53 -5.62 3.88 13.65
CA ARG A 53 -6.31 4.67 14.69
C ARG A 53 -5.35 5.56 15.47
N ARG A 54 -4.23 4.99 15.92
CA ARG A 54 -3.21 5.74 16.68
C ARG A 54 -2.58 6.86 15.85
N ILE A 55 -2.29 6.59 14.57
CA ILE A 55 -1.72 7.59 13.65
C ILE A 55 -2.75 8.68 13.36
N ALA A 56 -4.01 8.31 13.07
CA ALA A 56 -5.08 9.25 12.78
C ALA A 56 -5.30 10.25 13.94
N ALA A 57 -5.20 9.80 15.19
CA ALA A 57 -5.30 10.69 16.36
C ALA A 57 -4.22 11.80 16.41
N SER A 58 -3.20 11.75 15.56
CA SER A 58 -2.16 12.79 15.44
C SER A 58 -2.45 13.85 14.37
N PHE A 59 -3.57 13.73 13.66
CA PHE A 59 -3.99 14.65 12.59
C PHE A 59 -5.33 15.29 12.94
N ASP A 60 -5.56 16.49 12.40
CA ASP A 60 -6.86 17.14 12.44
C ASP A 60 -7.72 16.59 11.29
N GLU A 61 -8.94 16.14 11.61
CA GLU A 61 -9.92 15.57 10.68
C GLU A 61 -9.36 14.58 9.61
N PRO A 62 -8.56 13.57 9.99
CA PRO A 62 -8.07 12.58 9.03
C PRO A 62 -9.20 11.72 8.47
N VAL A 63 -8.94 11.08 7.35
CA VAL A 63 -9.81 10.05 6.77
C VAL A 63 -9.20 8.68 7.09
N LEU A 64 -9.97 7.83 7.77
CA LEU A 64 -9.61 6.44 7.99
C LEU A 64 -10.18 5.57 6.87
N CYS A 65 -9.30 4.84 6.18
CA CYS A 65 -9.67 3.95 5.08
C CYS A 65 -9.08 2.57 5.29
N GLY A 66 -9.84 1.51 5.06
CA GLY A 66 -9.28 0.19 5.26
C GLY A 66 -10.26 -0.95 5.39
N GLU A 67 -9.70 -2.11 5.69
CA GLU A 67 -10.47 -3.33 5.92
C GLU A 67 -9.74 -4.28 6.87
N VAL A 68 -10.54 -5.16 7.48
CA VAL A 68 -10.11 -6.42 8.07
C VAL A 68 -10.93 -7.51 7.39
N ASP A 69 -10.26 -8.44 6.72
CA ASP A 69 -10.87 -9.57 6.02
C ASP A 69 -11.94 -9.14 4.99
N GLY A 70 -11.66 -8.04 4.28
CA GLY A 70 -12.51 -7.45 3.25
C GLY A 70 -13.59 -6.51 3.78
N VAL A 71 -13.76 -6.41 5.10
CA VAL A 71 -14.83 -5.63 5.75
C VAL A 71 -14.29 -4.34 6.34
N ARG A 72 -14.97 -3.22 6.07
CA ARG A 72 -14.64 -1.92 6.67
C ARG A 72 -14.93 -1.94 8.18
N PRO A 73 -13.98 -1.55 9.06
CA PRO A 73 -14.28 -1.31 10.48
C PRO A 73 -15.35 -0.24 10.68
N ASP A 74 -16.18 -0.36 11.72
CA ASP A 74 -17.30 0.57 11.96
C ASP A 74 -16.85 2.02 12.19
N ASP A 75 -15.65 2.21 12.71
CA ASP A 75 -15.06 3.51 13.03
C ASP A 75 -14.22 4.11 11.89
N PHE A 76 -14.22 3.48 10.71
CA PHE A 76 -13.51 3.98 9.53
C PHE A 76 -14.49 4.67 8.57
N ASP A 77 -14.05 5.77 7.95
CA ASP A 77 -14.83 6.50 6.96
C ASP A 77 -15.09 5.64 5.71
N LEU A 78 -14.04 4.97 5.23
CA LEU A 78 -14.04 4.23 3.96
C LEU A 78 -13.56 2.79 4.11
N GLY A 79 -14.14 1.90 3.31
CA GLY A 79 -13.59 0.59 3.05
C GLY A 79 -12.42 0.65 2.08
N ASN A 80 -11.83 -0.50 1.72
CA ASN A 80 -10.77 -0.57 0.71
C ASN A 80 -11.33 -0.65 -0.73
N SER A 81 -12.27 0.23 -1.08
CA SER A 81 -12.96 0.24 -2.37
C SER A 81 -12.50 1.43 -3.21
N PRO A 82 -11.89 1.20 -4.39
CA PRO A 82 -11.48 2.28 -5.28
C PRO A 82 -12.67 3.12 -5.77
N TRP A 83 -13.84 2.50 -5.94
CA TRP A 83 -15.07 3.20 -6.32
C TRP A 83 -15.50 4.18 -5.23
N ASP A 84 -15.56 3.74 -3.97
CA ASP A 84 -15.99 4.61 -2.87
C ASP A 84 -14.98 5.73 -2.62
N MET A 85 -13.67 5.44 -2.74
CA MET A 85 -12.62 6.45 -2.68
C MET A 85 -12.78 7.52 -3.76
N ALA A 86 -13.15 7.15 -4.98
CA ALA A 86 -13.34 8.10 -6.08
C ALA A 86 -14.46 9.13 -5.77
N GLN A 87 -15.51 8.69 -5.05
CA GLN A 87 -16.66 9.51 -4.69
C GLN A 87 -16.45 10.34 -3.42
N TYR A 88 -15.44 10.01 -2.60
CA TYR A 88 -15.18 10.69 -1.34
C TYR A 88 -14.47 12.04 -1.56
N PRO A 89 -14.79 13.09 -0.77
CA PRO A 89 -14.12 14.39 -0.85
C PRO A 89 -12.73 14.33 -0.18
N ILE A 90 -11.77 13.66 -0.82
CA ILE A 90 -10.42 13.41 -0.29
C ILE A 90 -9.40 14.51 -0.63
N ASP A 91 -9.73 15.39 -1.58
CA ASP A 91 -8.83 16.46 -2.04
C ASP A 91 -8.34 17.33 -0.88
N GLY A 92 -7.03 17.52 -0.78
CA GLY A 92 -6.37 18.29 0.27
C GLY A 92 -6.35 17.63 1.66
N ARG A 93 -6.92 16.42 1.84
CA ARG A 93 -7.03 15.76 3.16
C ARG A 93 -5.90 14.77 3.44
N THR A 94 -5.74 14.43 4.72
CA THR A 94 -4.87 13.33 5.17
C THR A 94 -5.65 12.02 5.16
N LEU A 95 -5.13 11.02 4.45
CA LEU A 95 -5.64 9.65 4.42
C LEU A 95 -4.74 8.73 5.25
N VAL A 96 -5.32 7.95 6.16
CA VAL A 96 -4.65 6.87 6.87
C VAL A 96 -5.26 5.54 6.43
N GLN A 97 -4.48 4.74 5.71
CA GLN A 97 -4.94 3.48 5.11
C GLN A 97 -4.36 2.25 5.83
N ALA A 98 -5.20 1.30 6.23
CA ALA A 98 -4.80 -0.01 6.76
C ALA A 98 -5.57 -1.16 6.09
N THR A 99 -4.86 -2.21 5.70
CA THR A 99 -5.41 -3.39 5.03
C THR A 99 -4.75 -4.65 5.58
N SER A 100 -5.40 -5.80 5.42
CA SER A 100 -4.91 -7.11 5.86
C SER A 100 -3.62 -7.54 5.15
N SER A 101 -3.32 -6.98 3.97
CA SER A 101 -2.21 -7.42 3.11
C SER A 101 -1.27 -6.29 2.69
N GLY A 102 -1.63 -5.49 1.67
CA GLY A 102 -0.73 -4.53 1.02
C GLY A 102 -0.03 -3.57 1.97
N THR A 103 -0.79 -2.83 2.79
CA THR A 103 -0.20 -1.85 3.72
C THR A 103 0.70 -2.51 4.77
N ARG A 104 0.33 -3.72 5.22
CA ARG A 104 1.15 -4.52 6.14
C ARG A 104 2.47 -4.95 5.51
N CYS A 105 2.45 -5.35 4.24
CA CYS A 105 3.66 -5.67 3.49
C CYS A 105 4.58 -4.45 3.30
N VAL A 106 4.03 -3.27 2.97
CA VAL A 106 4.84 -2.04 2.84
C VAL A 106 5.50 -1.67 4.17
N VAL A 107 4.74 -1.63 5.26
CA VAL A 107 5.30 -1.32 6.60
C VAL A 107 6.36 -2.34 6.99
N ALA A 108 6.16 -3.62 6.68
CA ALA A 108 7.15 -4.66 6.93
C ALA A 108 8.42 -4.50 6.10
N ALA A 109 8.32 -4.16 4.81
CA ALA A 109 9.47 -3.90 3.95
C ALA A 109 10.31 -2.73 4.49
N ILE A 110 9.66 -1.63 4.87
CA ILE A 110 10.33 -0.47 5.47
C ILE A 110 11.03 -0.87 6.78
N ARG A 111 10.35 -1.61 7.66
CA ARG A 111 10.94 -2.10 8.92
C ARG A 111 12.11 -3.08 8.71
N ALA A 112 12.14 -3.78 7.58
CA ALA A 112 13.25 -4.65 7.18
C ALA A 112 14.42 -3.87 6.55
N GLY A 113 14.32 -2.55 6.40
CA GLY A 113 15.37 -1.70 5.85
C GLY A 113 15.32 -1.53 4.33
N ALA A 114 14.24 -1.97 3.67
CA ALA A 114 14.07 -1.74 2.24
C ALA A 114 13.90 -0.23 1.95
N ALA A 115 14.65 0.28 0.98
CA ALA A 115 14.55 1.65 0.51
C ALA A 115 15.08 1.77 -0.94
N PRO A 116 14.35 2.43 -1.86
CA PRO A 116 12.96 2.88 -1.73
C PRO A 116 11.96 1.72 -1.71
N VAL A 117 10.74 1.97 -1.17
CA VAL A 117 9.59 1.05 -1.23
C VAL A 117 8.48 1.69 -2.05
N PHE A 118 7.96 0.96 -3.03
CA PHE A 118 6.86 1.37 -3.88
C PHE A 118 5.60 0.56 -3.56
N ALA A 119 4.51 1.25 -3.25
CA ALA A 119 3.17 0.67 -3.22
C ALA A 119 2.60 0.73 -4.65
N ALA A 120 2.32 -0.42 -5.25
CA ALA A 120 1.98 -0.49 -6.67
C ALA A 120 0.75 -1.35 -6.96
N ALA A 121 0.04 -1.00 -8.02
CA ALA A 121 -1.04 -1.77 -8.60
C ALA A 121 -0.90 -1.79 -10.13
N ALA A 122 -1.75 -2.58 -10.81
CA ALA A 122 -1.76 -2.61 -12.28
C ALA A 122 -1.89 -1.20 -12.89
N VAL A 123 -2.72 -0.33 -12.30
CA VAL A 123 -2.95 1.04 -12.75
C VAL A 123 -1.75 1.98 -12.58
N THR A 124 -0.78 1.64 -11.74
CA THR A 124 0.46 2.42 -11.54
C THR A 124 1.69 1.75 -12.13
N ALA A 125 1.56 0.58 -12.77
CA ALA A 125 2.70 -0.27 -13.15
C ALA A 125 3.76 0.46 -14.01
N SER A 126 3.33 1.21 -15.02
CA SER A 126 4.26 1.97 -15.89
C SER A 126 4.97 3.10 -15.14
N ALA A 127 4.25 3.85 -14.31
CA ALA A 127 4.83 4.93 -13.50
C ALA A 127 5.81 4.37 -12.46
N THR A 128 5.45 3.26 -11.81
CA THR A 128 6.34 2.55 -10.87
C THR A 128 7.60 2.05 -11.58
N ALA A 129 7.48 1.43 -12.76
CA ALA A 129 8.63 0.97 -13.53
C ALA A 129 9.57 2.11 -13.92
N GLN A 130 9.03 3.27 -14.33
CA GLN A 130 9.81 4.47 -14.63
C GLN A 130 10.51 5.04 -13.39
N ALA A 131 9.85 5.00 -12.23
CA ALA A 131 10.39 5.54 -10.97
C ALA A 131 11.55 4.71 -10.39
N ILE A 132 11.69 3.43 -10.77
CA ILE A 132 12.73 2.54 -10.24
C ILE A 132 14.14 2.89 -10.76
N ALA A 133 14.26 3.76 -11.76
CA ALA A 133 15.49 4.24 -12.42
C ALA A 133 16.40 3.11 -12.97
N ASP A 134 17.15 3.44 -14.02
CA ASP A 134 17.96 2.46 -14.75
C ASP A 134 19.20 1.96 -13.97
N ASP A 135 19.59 2.65 -12.89
CA ASP A 135 20.80 2.38 -12.11
C ASP A 135 20.62 1.31 -11.01
N ALA A 136 19.40 0.78 -10.82
CA ALA A 136 19.18 -0.29 -9.87
C ALA A 136 19.83 -1.60 -10.34
N GLU A 137 20.77 -2.14 -9.57
CA GLU A 137 21.34 -3.47 -9.87
C GLU A 137 20.27 -4.58 -9.76
N SER A 138 19.32 -4.42 -8.84
CA SER A 138 18.19 -5.34 -8.65
C SER A 138 16.95 -4.63 -8.11
N VAL A 139 15.79 -5.21 -8.39
CA VAL A 139 14.49 -4.84 -7.79
C VAL A 139 13.79 -6.08 -7.25
N THR A 140 13.24 -5.98 -6.04
CA THR A 140 12.40 -7.02 -5.45
C THR A 140 10.94 -6.67 -5.70
N ILE A 141 10.21 -7.51 -6.42
CA ILE A 141 8.76 -7.40 -6.60
C ILE A 141 8.09 -8.39 -5.68
N VAL A 142 7.26 -7.89 -4.77
CA VAL A 142 6.54 -8.66 -3.78
C VAL A 142 5.05 -8.60 -4.06
N ALA A 143 4.45 -9.71 -4.46
CA ALA A 143 2.99 -9.82 -4.49
C ALA A 143 2.48 -9.90 -3.04
N ALA A 144 1.59 -8.99 -2.61
CA ALA A 144 1.09 -8.98 -1.24
C ALA A 144 0.29 -10.26 -0.93
N GLY A 145 -0.52 -10.73 -1.89
CA GLY A 145 -1.33 -11.94 -1.74
C GLY A 145 -2.51 -11.75 -0.78
N LEU A 146 -3.17 -12.84 -0.39
CA LEU A 146 -4.26 -12.83 0.58
C LEU A 146 -3.70 -12.75 2.00
N GLY A 147 -4.11 -11.72 2.74
CA GLY A 147 -3.70 -11.49 4.12
C GLY A 147 -2.19 -11.50 4.32
N GLY A 148 -1.37 -11.20 3.30
CA GLY A 148 0.09 -11.21 3.34
C GLY A 148 0.75 -12.59 3.46
N LEU A 149 0.01 -13.69 3.24
CA LEU A 149 0.47 -15.06 3.54
C LEU A 149 0.33 -16.02 2.36
N GLU A 150 -0.73 -15.89 1.56
CA GLU A 150 -1.07 -16.85 0.51
C GLU A 150 -1.18 -16.16 -0.86
N PRO A 151 -1.02 -16.90 -1.98
CA PRO A 151 -1.33 -16.35 -3.29
C PRO A 151 -2.80 -15.91 -3.34
N SER A 152 -3.08 -14.80 -4.03
CA SER A 152 -4.44 -14.50 -4.47
C SER A 152 -4.69 -15.20 -5.81
N ASP A 153 -5.82 -15.90 -5.94
CA ASP A 153 -6.25 -16.58 -7.18
C ASP A 153 -6.39 -15.63 -8.38
#